data_AF-A0A8K1D8L6-F1
#
_entry.id   AF-A0A8K1D8L6-F1
#
_cell.length_a   1.000
_cell.length_b   1.000
_cell.length_c   1.000
_cell.angle_alpha   90.00
_cell.angle_beta   90.00
_cell.angle_gamma   90.00
#
_symmetry.space_group_name_H-M   'P 1'
#
loop_
_entity.id
_entity.type
_entity.pdbx_description
1 polymer ?
#
loop_
_entity_poly.entity_id
_entity_poly.type
_entity_poly.pdbx_seq_one_letter_code
_entity_poly.pdbx_strand_id
1 'polypeptide(L)'
;TSGDPEVELQPADHWPVKYDIFESKWTQLAARVVAQNTTLGPQDPRCVIGTDELLGTGNFADLNRQAAFDLLVLDQCQKTGMAALVQTIEMAAPKESFVTVVQGPEEPFLRFAERLTASVERQDRDPVTRRQRFWIHWATSGSLDHCPDQKLS
;
A
#
# COMPACT_ATOMS: atom_id res chain seq x y z
N THR A 1 -29.13 -26.28 -16.94
CA THR A 1 -28.86 -24.83 -16.85
C THR A 1 -28.30 -24.56 -15.46
N SER A 2 -27.00 -24.80 -15.30
CA SER A 2 -26.28 -24.58 -14.05
C SER A 2 -25.76 -23.15 -14.09
N GLY A 3 -26.28 -22.29 -13.22
CA GLY A 3 -25.80 -20.93 -13.07
C GLY A 3 -24.46 -20.98 -12.34
N ASP A 4 -23.38 -20.68 -13.05
CA ASP A 4 -22.15 -20.25 -12.42
C ASP A 4 -22.42 -18.90 -11.75
N PRO A 5 -22.11 -18.72 -10.45
CA PRO A 5 -22.15 -17.40 -9.86
C PRO A 5 -21.05 -16.58 -10.51
N GLU A 6 -21.46 -15.60 -11.29
CA GLU A 6 -20.62 -14.50 -11.75
C GLU A 6 -19.90 -13.93 -10.54
N VAL A 7 -18.60 -14.23 -10.44
CA VAL A 7 -17.71 -13.64 -9.43
C VAL A 7 -17.65 -12.17 -9.78
N GLU A 8 -18.55 -11.40 -9.18
CA GLU A 8 -18.60 -9.96 -9.21
C GLU A 8 -17.26 -9.47 -8.62
N LEU A 9 -16.29 -9.23 -9.51
CA LEU A 9 -14.99 -8.69 -9.16
C LEU A 9 -15.22 -7.33 -8.52
N GLN A 10 -15.18 -7.30 -7.18
CA GLN A 10 -15.30 -6.08 -6.42
C GLN A 10 -14.30 -5.05 -6.96
N PRO A 11 -14.70 -3.77 -7.13
CA PRO A 11 -13.83 -2.75 -7.69
C PRO A 11 -12.54 -2.68 -6.86
N ALA A 12 -11.41 -2.62 -7.58
CA ALA A 12 -10.04 -2.65 -7.05
C ALA A 12 -9.68 -1.53 -6.03
N ASP A 13 -10.66 -0.75 -5.58
CA ASP A 13 -10.54 0.35 -4.62
C ASP A 13 -10.12 -0.09 -3.20
N HIS A 14 -10.16 -1.41 -2.92
CA HIS A 14 -9.81 -1.98 -1.62
C HIS A 14 -8.33 -2.39 -1.47
N TRP A 15 -7.48 -2.33 -2.52
CA TRP A 15 -6.05 -2.60 -2.33
C TRP A 15 -5.37 -1.38 -1.69
N PRO A 16 -4.59 -1.53 -0.59
CA PRO A 16 -3.90 -0.41 0.06
C PRO A 16 -2.95 0.30 -0.90
N VAL A 17 -2.39 -0.43 -1.86
CA VAL A 17 -1.51 0.07 -2.90
C VAL A 17 -2.32 0.37 -4.16
N LYS A 18 -2.34 1.61 -4.63
CA LYS A 18 -2.86 1.85 -5.98
C LYS A 18 -1.84 1.38 -7.01
N TYR A 19 -2.29 0.64 -8.02
CA TYR A 19 -1.41 0.04 -9.01
C TYR A 19 -0.59 1.08 -9.78
N ASP A 20 -1.17 2.22 -10.12
CA ASP A 20 -0.50 3.36 -10.78
C ASP A 20 0.66 3.92 -9.94
N ILE A 21 0.49 4.02 -8.62
CA ILE A 21 1.56 4.44 -7.70
C ILE A 21 2.69 3.41 -7.69
N PHE A 22 2.34 2.12 -7.61
CA PHE A 22 3.31 1.04 -7.66
C PHE A 22 4.10 1.03 -8.97
N GLU A 23 3.41 1.11 -10.11
CA GLU A 23 4.02 1.13 -11.44
C GLU A 23 4.97 2.33 -11.61
N SER A 24 4.58 3.51 -11.12
CA SER A 24 5.44 4.69 -11.09
C SER A 24 6.70 4.47 -10.25
N LYS A 25 6.57 3.84 -9.07
CA LYS A 25 7.72 3.52 -8.20
C LYS A 25 8.64 2.48 -8.82
N TRP A 26 8.06 1.44 -9.41
CA TRP A 26 8.82 0.38 -10.06
C TRP A 26 9.62 0.95 -11.23
N THR A 27 9.00 1.77 -12.07
CA THR A 27 9.66 2.46 -13.19
C THR A 27 10.84 3.32 -12.71
N GLN A 28 10.64 4.12 -11.66
CA GLN A 28 11.70 4.97 -11.09
C GLN A 28 12.87 4.15 -10.53
N LEU A 29 12.58 3.06 -9.82
CA LEU A 29 13.61 2.19 -9.26
C LEU A 29 14.35 1.42 -10.35
N ALA A 30 13.64 0.90 -11.35
CA ALA A 30 14.23 0.21 -12.49
C ALA A 30 15.20 1.12 -13.26
N ALA A 31 14.82 2.37 -13.53
CA ALA A 31 15.70 3.35 -14.17
C ALA A 31 16.99 3.62 -13.35
N ARG A 32 16.87 3.73 -12.02
CA ARG A 32 18.02 3.90 -11.13
C ARG A 32 18.94 2.69 -11.13
N VAL A 33 18.36 1.48 -11.08
CA VAL A 33 19.10 0.23 -11.09
C VAL A 33 19.87 0.05 -12.41
N VAL A 34 19.24 0.33 -13.54
CA VAL A 34 19.91 0.29 -14.87
C VAL A 34 21.07 1.29 -14.92
N ALA A 35 20.88 2.51 -14.40
CA ALA A 35 21.98 3.48 -14.33
C ALA A 35 23.15 2.96 -13.49
N GLN A 36 22.89 2.27 -12.38
CA GLN A 36 23.93 1.65 -11.53
C GLN A 36 24.61 0.48 -12.24
N ASN A 37 23.88 -0.31 -13.03
CA ASN A 37 24.42 -1.45 -13.76
C ASN A 37 25.51 -1.06 -14.77
N THR A 38 25.56 0.20 -15.23
CA THR A 38 26.65 0.72 -16.09
C THR A 38 28.04 0.65 -15.45
N THR A 39 28.10 0.55 -14.11
CA THR A 39 29.35 0.43 -13.36
C THR A 39 29.82 -1.02 -13.19
N LEU A 40 29.00 -1.99 -13.59
CA LEU A 40 29.34 -3.41 -13.50
C LEU A 40 30.35 -3.79 -14.59
N GLY A 41 31.06 -4.89 -14.34
CA GLY A 41 31.99 -5.43 -15.32
C GLY A 41 31.26 -5.91 -16.59
N PRO A 42 31.89 -5.87 -17.77
CA PRO A 42 31.27 -6.31 -19.04
C PRO A 42 30.81 -7.78 -19.07
N GLN A 43 31.27 -8.59 -18.12
CA GLN A 43 30.90 -10.01 -17.99
C GLN A 43 29.70 -10.22 -17.06
N ASP A 44 29.21 -9.17 -16.41
CA ASP A 44 28.03 -9.25 -15.55
C ASP A 44 26.77 -9.19 -16.42
N PRO A 45 25.88 -10.20 -16.38
CA PRO A 45 24.68 -10.23 -17.21
C PRO A 45 23.74 -9.05 -16.95
N ARG A 46 23.86 -8.36 -15.81
CA ARG A 46 23.07 -7.18 -15.47
C ARG A 46 23.54 -5.91 -16.18
N CYS A 47 24.74 -5.88 -16.76
CA CYS A 47 25.24 -4.69 -17.46
C CYS A 47 24.52 -4.43 -18.79
N VAL A 48 23.89 -5.46 -19.37
CA VAL A 48 23.21 -5.40 -20.68
C VAL A 48 21.69 -5.26 -20.60
N ILE A 49 21.10 -5.37 -19.40
CA ILE A 49 19.64 -5.28 -19.25
C ILE A 49 19.18 -3.81 -19.16
N GLY A 50 18.08 -3.51 -19.83
CA GLY A 50 17.41 -2.22 -19.79
C GLY A 50 16.26 -2.17 -18.79
N THR A 51 15.53 -1.06 -18.83
CA THR A 51 14.36 -0.85 -17.97
C THR A 51 13.21 -1.79 -18.35
N ASP A 52 13.05 -2.11 -19.63
CA ASP A 52 12.00 -3.00 -20.12
C ASP A 52 12.15 -4.43 -19.57
N GLU A 53 13.38 -4.92 -19.46
CA GLU A 53 13.70 -6.21 -18.87
C GLU A 53 13.32 -6.28 -17.38
N LEU A 54 13.57 -5.20 -16.63
CA LEU A 54 13.25 -5.11 -15.20
C LEU A 54 11.74 -4.96 -14.93
N LEU A 55 10.99 -4.42 -15.90
CA LEU A 55 9.54 -4.23 -15.81
C LEU A 55 8.75 -5.35 -16.49
N GLY A 56 9.41 -6.19 -17.30
CA GLY A 56 8.73 -7.21 -18.11
C GLY A 56 7.91 -6.61 -19.25
N THR A 57 8.28 -5.42 -19.74
CA THR A 57 7.55 -4.67 -20.76
C THR A 57 8.19 -4.82 -22.15
N GLY A 58 7.50 -4.33 -23.19
CA GLY A 58 8.01 -4.33 -24.56
C GLY A 58 8.34 -5.73 -25.08
N ASN A 59 9.58 -5.92 -25.55
CA ASN A 59 10.08 -7.18 -26.09
C ASN A 59 10.16 -8.33 -25.08
N PHE A 60 9.98 -8.04 -23.79
CA PHE A 60 10.05 -9.00 -22.68
C PHE A 60 8.70 -9.26 -22.04
N ALA A 61 7.59 -8.86 -22.67
CA ALA A 61 6.27 -9.37 -22.32
C ALA A 61 6.11 -10.87 -22.66
N ASP A 62 7.01 -11.44 -23.48
CA ASP A 62 7.07 -12.87 -23.79
C ASP A 62 7.70 -13.68 -22.65
N LEU A 63 6.92 -14.59 -22.08
CA LEU A 63 7.33 -15.49 -21.00
C LEU A 63 8.56 -16.35 -21.35
N ASN A 64 8.72 -16.76 -22.61
CA ASN A 64 9.86 -17.56 -23.02
C ASN A 64 11.17 -16.77 -22.95
N ARG A 65 11.09 -15.46 -23.23
CA ARG A 65 12.25 -14.56 -23.11
C ARG A 65 12.59 -14.27 -21.66
N GLN A 66 11.57 -14.13 -20.80
CA GLN A 66 11.79 -13.97 -19.35
C GLN A 66 12.42 -15.22 -18.74
N ALA A 67 11.99 -16.42 -19.15
CA ALA A 67 12.53 -17.69 -18.67
C ALA A 67 14.01 -17.92 -19.05
N ALA A 68 14.50 -17.23 -20.08
CA ALA A 68 15.88 -17.31 -20.53
C ALA A 68 16.83 -16.36 -19.77
N PHE A 69 16.33 -15.57 -18.83
CA PHE A 69 17.18 -14.67 -18.04
C PHE A 69 18.14 -15.41 -17.13
N ASP A 70 19.33 -14.81 -16.97
CA ASP A 70 20.28 -15.23 -15.96
C ASP A 70 19.69 -15.06 -14.55
N LEU A 71 20.07 -15.94 -13.63
CA LEU A 71 19.58 -15.90 -12.24
C LEU A 71 19.88 -14.57 -11.54
N LEU A 72 21.00 -13.90 -11.86
CA LEU A 72 21.34 -12.60 -11.31
C LEU A 72 20.39 -11.50 -11.81
N VAL A 73 19.91 -11.62 -13.05
CA VAL A 73 18.93 -10.70 -13.63
C VAL A 73 17.58 -10.93 -12.96
N LEU A 74 17.15 -12.18 -12.80
CA LEU A 74 15.88 -12.52 -12.11
C LEU A 74 15.86 -12.05 -10.66
N ASP A 75 16.96 -12.24 -9.92
CA ASP A 75 17.11 -11.73 -8.55
C ASP A 75 17.01 -10.19 -8.51
N GLN A 76 17.60 -9.50 -9.49
CA GLN A 76 17.51 -8.05 -9.59
C GLN A 76 16.08 -7.58 -9.92
N CYS A 77 15.37 -8.25 -10.82
CA CYS A 77 13.95 -7.99 -11.10
C CYS A 77 13.11 -8.13 -9.83
N GLN A 78 13.27 -9.24 -9.10
CA GLN A 78 12.55 -9.49 -7.86
C GLN A 78 12.82 -8.42 -6.81
N LYS A 79 14.10 -8.10 -6.56
CA LYS A 79 14.48 -7.09 -5.56
C LYS A 79 13.93 -5.71 -5.92
N THR A 80 13.99 -5.34 -7.20
CA THR A 80 13.50 -4.04 -7.68
C THR A 80 11.98 -3.94 -7.54
N GLY A 81 11.25 -4.96 -7.98
CA GLY A 81 9.78 -5.00 -7.84
C GLY A 81 9.33 -5.05 -6.39
N MET A 82 9.99 -5.84 -5.55
CA MET A 82 9.68 -5.91 -4.11
C MET A 82 9.97 -4.58 -3.41
N ALA A 83 11.08 -3.91 -3.73
CA ALA A 83 11.38 -2.59 -3.17
C ALA A 83 10.31 -1.55 -3.57
N ALA A 84 9.83 -1.59 -4.82
CA ALA A 84 8.74 -0.73 -5.26
C ALA A 84 7.42 -1.03 -4.53
N LEU A 85 7.12 -2.30 -4.31
CA LEU A 85 5.93 -2.72 -3.56
C LEU A 85 5.98 -2.24 -2.11
N VAL A 86 7.10 -2.48 -1.42
CA VAL A 86 7.30 -2.03 -0.03
C VAL A 86 7.16 -0.51 0.08
N GLN A 87 7.83 0.25 -0.79
CA GLN A 87 7.70 1.72 -0.78
C GLN A 87 6.26 2.18 -1.00
N THR A 88 5.50 1.47 -1.83
CA THR A 88 4.11 1.83 -2.11
C THR A 88 3.21 1.53 -0.92
N ILE A 89 3.46 0.42 -0.21
CA ILE A 89 2.76 0.09 1.05
C ILE A 89 3.08 1.14 2.12
N GLU A 90 4.34 1.53 2.28
CA GLU A 90 4.74 2.56 3.24
C GLU A 90 4.11 3.93 2.95
N MET A 91 3.96 4.28 1.67
CA MET A 91 3.24 5.50 1.28
C MET A 91 1.73 5.43 1.52
N ALA A 92 1.15 4.23 1.45
CA ALA A 92 -0.26 4.00 1.75
C ALA A 92 -0.53 3.88 3.26
N ALA A 93 0.49 3.59 4.06
CA ALA A 93 0.37 3.50 5.50
C ALA A 93 0.01 4.87 6.10
N PRO A 94 -1.01 4.94 6.98
CA PRO A 94 -1.35 6.18 7.66
C PRO A 94 -0.15 6.72 8.46
N LYS A 95 0.22 7.98 8.22
CA LYS A 95 1.37 8.64 8.89
C LYS A 95 1.27 8.70 10.41
N GLU A 96 0.06 8.71 10.96
CA GLU A 96 -0.20 8.68 12.40
C GLU A 96 -1.19 7.58 12.70
N SER A 97 -0.81 6.64 13.56
CA SER A 97 -1.72 5.62 14.12
C SER A 97 -2.89 6.29 14.85
N PHE A 98 -4.14 5.85 14.67
CA PHE A 98 -5.21 6.36 15.55
C PHE A 98 -4.96 6.01 17.01
N VAL A 99 -4.15 4.97 17.27
CA VAL A 99 -3.72 4.54 18.61
C VAL A 99 -2.84 5.59 19.30
N THR A 100 -2.19 6.50 18.55
CA THR A 100 -1.40 7.59 19.13
C THR A 100 -2.21 8.86 19.41
N VAL A 101 -3.50 8.89 19.06
CA VAL A 101 -4.39 10.02 19.36
C VAL A 101 -4.93 9.86 20.77
N VAL A 102 -4.34 10.60 21.71
CA VAL A 102 -4.79 10.69 23.11
C VAL A 102 -5.35 12.07 23.41
N GLN A 103 -6.34 12.16 24.29
CA GLN A 103 -6.89 13.44 24.73
C GLN A 103 -5.85 14.17 25.58
N GLY A 104 -5.52 15.41 25.19
CA GLY A 104 -4.63 16.25 25.98
C GLY A 104 -5.26 16.69 27.32
N PRO A 105 -4.47 17.01 28.36
CA PRO A 105 -4.98 17.38 29.68
C PRO A 105 -5.82 18.67 29.68
N GLU A 106 -5.63 19.55 28.70
CA GLU A 106 -6.40 20.78 28.52
C GLU A 106 -7.29 20.75 27.24
N GLU A 107 -7.38 19.61 26.57
CA GLU A 107 -8.11 19.49 25.30
C GLU A 107 -9.61 19.25 25.54
N PRO A 108 -10.49 20.11 24.99
CA PRO A 108 -11.93 19.88 25.02
C PRO A 108 -12.29 18.57 24.31
N PHE A 109 -13.18 17.77 24.91
CA PHE A 109 -13.57 16.46 24.41
C PHE A 109 -13.98 16.45 22.93
N LEU A 110 -14.76 17.45 22.49
CA LEU A 110 -15.21 17.54 21.09
C LEU A 110 -14.03 17.68 20.11
N ARG A 111 -12.98 18.42 20.49
CA ARG A 111 -11.77 18.59 19.66
C ARG A 111 -10.95 17.32 19.58
N PHE A 112 -10.88 16.58 20.68
CA PHE A 112 -10.30 15.24 20.69
C PHE A 112 -11.09 14.27 19.79
N ALA A 113 -12.42 14.23 19.91
CA ALA A 113 -13.29 13.35 19.13
C ALA A 113 -13.21 13.65 17.62
N GLU A 114 -13.12 14.93 17.23
CA GLU A 114 -12.88 15.36 15.85
C GLU A 114 -11.54 14.82 15.31
N ARG A 115 -10.46 14.96 16.08
CA ARG A 115 -9.13 14.44 15.71
C ARG A 115 -9.10 12.92 15.62
N LEU A 116 -9.71 12.23 16.57
CA LEU A 116 -9.80 10.78 16.60
C LEU A 116 -10.59 10.26 15.40
N THR A 117 -11.76 10.85 15.12
CA THR A 117 -12.60 10.50 13.97
C THR A 117 -11.84 10.71 12.65
N ALA A 118 -11.20 11.86 12.48
CA ALA A 118 -10.38 12.15 11.30
C ALA A 118 -9.18 11.19 11.16
N SER A 119 -8.61 10.70 12.27
CA SER A 119 -7.55 9.69 12.24
C SER A 119 -8.08 8.33 11.81
N VAL A 120 -9.16 7.85 12.42
CA VAL A 120 -9.81 6.57 12.10
C VAL A 120 -10.33 6.53 10.66
N GLU A 121 -10.90 7.63 10.16
CA GLU A 121 -11.35 7.76 8.77
C GLU A 121 -10.21 7.66 7.75
N ARG A 122 -8.99 8.09 8.13
CA ARG A 122 -7.80 7.98 7.27
C ARG A 122 -7.20 6.57 7.28
N GLN A 123 -7.47 5.75 8.28
CA GLN A 123 -6.88 4.41 8.42
C GLN A 123 -7.79 3.29 7.89
N ASP A 124 -9.08 3.34 8.23
CA ASP A 124 -10.01 2.26 7.93
C ASP A 124 -10.90 2.64 6.74
N ARG A 125 -10.64 1.99 5.60
CA ARG A 125 -11.41 2.20 4.37
C ARG A 125 -12.77 1.50 4.38
N ASP A 126 -12.91 0.45 5.19
CA ASP A 126 -14.17 -0.27 5.37
C ASP A 126 -15.05 0.41 6.44
N PRO A 127 -16.27 0.87 6.11
CA PRO A 127 -17.14 1.59 7.04
C PRO A 127 -17.60 0.73 8.24
N VAL A 128 -17.62 -0.60 8.12
CA VAL A 128 -18.01 -1.50 9.21
C VAL A 128 -16.87 -1.65 10.21
N THR A 129 -15.66 -1.95 9.73
CA THR A 129 -14.43 -2.03 10.54
C THR A 129 -14.11 -0.70 11.20
N ARG A 130 -14.34 0.41 10.49
CA ARG A 130 -14.16 1.78 10.99
C ARG A 130 -15.03 2.04 12.22
N ARG A 131 -16.33 1.73 12.15
CA ARG A 131 -17.24 1.89 13.31
C ARG A 131 -16.79 1.01 14.46
N GLN A 132 -16.50 -0.26 14.21
CA GLN A 132 -16.14 -1.21 15.26
C GLN A 132 -14.85 -0.80 16.00
N ARG A 133 -13.81 -0.37 15.27
CA ARG A 133 -12.55 0.11 15.88
C ARG A 133 -12.70 1.44 16.60
N PHE A 134 -13.50 2.35 16.06
CA PHE A 134 -13.86 3.59 16.74
C PHE A 134 -14.49 3.30 18.12
N TRP A 135 -15.49 2.43 18.18
CA TRP A 135 -16.16 2.04 19.43
C TRP A 135 -15.21 1.40 20.45
N ILE A 136 -14.35 0.48 20.02
CA ILE A 136 -13.38 -0.20 20.91
C ILE A 136 -12.38 0.81 21.50
N HIS A 137 -11.83 1.70 20.67
CA HIS A 137 -10.88 2.70 21.14
C HIS A 137 -11.55 3.72 22.06
N TRP A 138 -12.76 4.17 21.72
CA TRP A 138 -13.56 5.07 22.55
C TRP A 138 -13.80 4.47 23.95
N ALA A 139 -14.21 3.20 24.03
CA ALA A 139 -14.39 2.48 25.30
C ALA A 139 -13.09 2.31 26.11
N THR A 140 -11.93 2.26 25.46
CA THR A 140 -10.62 2.05 26.12
C THR A 140 -9.96 3.35 26.56
N SER A 141 -10.28 4.47 25.91
CA SER A 141 -9.72 5.81 26.19
C SER A 141 -10.24 6.47 27.48
N GLY A 142 -11.06 5.79 28.28
CA GLY A 142 -11.50 6.29 29.59
C GLY A 142 -12.52 7.44 29.54
N SER A 143 -13.11 7.72 28.38
CA SER A 143 -14.18 8.71 28.22
C SER A 143 -15.54 8.11 28.58
N LEU A 144 -15.70 7.61 29.81
CA LEU A 144 -16.96 7.01 30.28
C LEU A 144 -17.99 8.04 30.77
N ASP A 145 -17.61 9.31 30.93
CA ASP A 145 -18.47 10.29 31.60
C ASP A 145 -19.44 11.03 30.66
N HIS A 146 -19.38 10.86 29.34
CA HIS A 146 -20.34 11.45 28.39
C HIS A 146 -20.65 10.48 27.23
N CYS A 147 -21.54 9.52 27.51
CA CYS A 147 -22.30 8.82 26.47
C CYS A 147 -23.21 9.82 25.75
N PRO A 148 -23.08 10.08 24.43
CA PRO A 148 -24.14 10.75 23.69
C PRO A 148 -25.26 9.74 23.48
N ASP A 149 -26.17 9.66 24.45
CA ASP A 149 -27.43 8.95 24.29
C ASP A 149 -28.24 9.64 23.18
N GLN A 150 -28.64 8.82 22.22
CA GLN A 150 -29.80 8.92 21.32
C GLN A 150 -30.41 10.31 21.07
N LYS A 151 -30.32 10.78 19.82
CA LYS A 151 -31.51 11.21 19.06
C LYS A 151 -31.34 10.91 17.57
N LEU A 152 -31.70 9.68 17.19
CA LEU A 152 -32.33 9.45 15.89
C LEU A 152 -33.82 9.78 16.09
N SER A 153 -34.24 10.95 15.59
CA SER A 153 -35.63 11.23 15.25
C SER A 153 -35.70 11.54 13.78
#